data_AF-A0A0U5BEU0-F1
#
_entry.id   AF-A0A0U5BEU0-F1
#
_cell.length_a   1.000
_cell.length_b   1.000
_cell.length_c   1.000
_cell.angle_alpha   90.00
_cell.angle_beta   90.00
_cell.angle_gamma   90.00
#
_symmetry.space_group_name_H-M   'P 1'
#
loop_
_entity.id
_entity.type
_entity.pdbx_description
1 polymer ?
#
loop_
_entity_poly.entity_id
_entity_poly.type
_entity_poly.pdbx_seq_one_letter_code
_entity_poly.pdbx_strand_id
1 'polypeptide(L)'
;MNVMWFMKTPSNQFMAPAAWPTTGVAMTTTHDLPTVAGWWLEMDNPAQHARNKEQAPTAARQNERNTLWSMLTAATSKEDPLPMPPVSPAGATTVVDTSIQAVASTPCPLVLVPMEDFLGMTEQPNVPGDQKEHPNWRNRYPIMVKEIVQNKDIARRIAIIEKARNVK
;
A
#
# COMPACT_ATOMS: atom_id res chain seq x y z
N MET A 1 13.91 -5.20 5.91
CA MET A 1 12.67 -4.40 5.73
C MET A 1 11.70 -5.28 4.96
N ASN A 2 10.45 -5.36 5.40
CA ASN A 2 9.40 -6.19 4.81
C ASN A 2 8.40 -5.24 4.15
N VAL A 3 8.46 -5.10 2.82
CA VAL A 3 7.61 -4.15 2.06
C VAL A 3 6.50 -4.93 1.38
N MET A 4 5.24 -4.52 1.59
CA MET A 4 4.03 -5.24 1.16
C MET A 4 4.10 -5.76 -0.28
N TRP A 5 4.58 -4.94 -1.21
CA TRP A 5 4.72 -5.29 -2.63
C TRP A 5 5.59 -6.52 -2.89
N PHE A 6 6.55 -6.79 -2.02
CA PHE A 6 7.50 -7.89 -2.14
C PHE A 6 7.21 -9.07 -1.22
N MET A 7 6.25 -8.93 -0.32
CA MET A 7 5.83 -10.01 0.58
C MET A 7 4.93 -10.98 -0.18
N LYS A 8 5.55 -11.74 -1.09
CA LYS A 8 4.92 -12.71 -1.96
C LYS A 8 5.57 -14.09 -1.82
N THR A 9 4.78 -15.14 -2.04
CA THR A 9 5.27 -16.51 -2.16
C THR A 9 6.08 -16.69 -3.46
N PRO A 10 6.82 -17.81 -3.62
CA PRO A 10 7.46 -18.15 -4.90
C PRO A 10 6.48 -18.26 -6.08
N SER A 11 5.19 -18.49 -5.81
CA SER A 11 4.10 -18.49 -6.79
C SER A 11 3.48 -17.09 -7.04
N ASN A 12 4.17 -16.02 -6.62
CA ASN A 12 3.76 -14.63 -6.80
C ASN A 12 2.41 -14.26 -6.13
N GLN A 13 2.01 -14.96 -5.08
CA GLN A 13 0.82 -14.65 -4.28
C GLN A 13 1.21 -13.81 -3.06
N PHE A 14 0.44 -12.78 -2.72
CA PHE A 14 0.70 -12.00 -1.50
C PHE A 14 0.59 -12.87 -0.25
N MET A 15 1.59 -12.78 0.61
CA MET A 15 1.64 -13.49 1.87
C MET A 15 0.68 -12.86 2.87
N ALA A 16 -0.08 -13.70 3.58
CA ALA A 16 -0.93 -13.27 4.68
C ALA A 16 -0.10 -12.50 5.73
N PRO A 17 -0.61 -11.40 6.33
CA PRO A 17 0.15 -10.59 7.29
C PRO A 17 0.72 -11.38 8.47
N ALA A 18 -0.02 -12.37 8.97
CA ALA A 18 0.41 -13.24 10.06
C ALA A 18 1.64 -14.12 9.71
N ALA A 19 1.90 -14.34 8.42
CA ALA A 19 3.03 -15.14 7.93
C ALA A 19 4.28 -14.29 7.64
N TRP A 20 4.24 -12.97 7.87
CA TRP A 20 5.41 -12.10 7.70
C TRP A 20 6.45 -12.39 8.80
N PRO A 21 7.74 -12.06 8.57
CA PRO A 21 8.78 -12.28 9.56
C PRO A 21 8.48 -11.60 10.92
N THR A 22 8.85 -12.26 12.01
CA THR A 22 8.75 -11.72 13.38
C THR A 22 9.87 -10.73 13.73
N THR A 23 10.75 -10.43 12.77
CA THR A 23 11.87 -9.49 12.92
C THR A 23 11.84 -8.45 11.80
N GLY A 24 12.39 -7.26 12.10
CA GLY A 24 12.47 -6.15 11.15
C GLY A 24 11.29 -5.19 11.20
N VAL A 25 11.02 -4.54 10.06
CA VAL A 25 10.07 -3.44 9.93
C VAL A 25 9.10 -3.78 8.81
N ALA A 26 7.80 -3.72 9.06
CA ALA A 26 6.75 -3.87 8.05
C ALA A 26 6.36 -2.50 7.45
N MET A 27 6.17 -2.45 6.14
CA MET A 27 5.89 -1.22 5.40
C MET A 27 4.86 -1.46 4.30
N THR A 28 3.98 -0.48 4.05
CA THR A 28 3.07 -0.50 2.90
C THR A 28 3.85 -0.33 1.59
N THR A 29 4.73 0.67 1.53
CA THR A 29 5.58 0.97 0.38
C THR A 29 6.88 1.67 0.82
N THR A 30 7.73 2.07 -0.12
CA THR A 30 8.91 2.91 0.11
C THR A 30 8.86 4.15 -0.79
N HIS A 31 9.82 5.06 -0.62
CA HIS A 31 9.92 6.24 -1.48
C HIS A 31 10.26 5.92 -2.95
N ASP A 32 10.76 4.72 -3.23
CA ASP A 32 11.15 4.26 -4.58
C ASP A 32 10.03 3.49 -5.30
N LEU A 33 8.90 3.30 -4.62
CA LEU A 33 7.79 2.46 -5.06
C LEU A 33 6.48 3.26 -5.13
N PRO A 34 5.50 2.78 -5.90
CA PRO A 34 4.16 3.34 -5.93
C PRO A 34 3.55 3.53 -4.54
N THR A 35 2.84 4.65 -4.33
CA THR A 35 1.89 4.75 -3.23
C THR A 35 0.78 3.72 -3.42
N VAL A 36 0.12 3.30 -2.36
CA VAL A 36 -0.97 2.30 -2.48
C VAL A 36 -2.11 2.85 -3.35
N ALA A 37 -2.47 4.12 -3.16
CA ALA A 37 -3.49 4.78 -3.97
C ALA A 37 -3.04 4.93 -5.44
N GLY A 38 -1.79 5.33 -5.68
CA GLY A 38 -1.23 5.48 -7.02
C GLY A 38 -1.20 4.17 -7.79
N TRP A 39 -0.77 3.09 -7.13
CA TRP A 39 -0.82 1.74 -7.69
C TRP A 39 -2.25 1.28 -7.97
N TRP A 40 -3.18 1.52 -7.04
CA TRP A 40 -4.58 1.12 -7.23
C TRP A 40 -5.21 1.81 -8.44
N LEU A 41 -4.86 3.07 -8.70
CA LEU A 41 -5.38 3.88 -9.80
C LEU A 41 -4.57 3.79 -11.09
N GLU A 42 -3.54 2.94 -11.16
CA GLU A 42 -2.63 2.84 -12.31
C GLU A 42 -1.96 4.20 -12.65
N MET A 43 -1.69 5.01 -11.63
CA MET A 43 -0.94 6.26 -11.73
C MET A 43 0.57 6.08 -11.54
N ASP A 44 1.02 4.84 -11.32
CA ASP A 44 2.43 4.49 -11.22
C ASP A 44 3.12 4.44 -12.60
N ASN A 45 4.44 4.75 -12.64
CA ASN A 45 5.17 4.79 -13.90
C ASN A 45 5.15 3.40 -14.59
N PRO A 46 4.64 3.28 -15.83
CA PRO A 46 4.63 2.02 -16.59
C PRO A 46 6.04 1.42 -16.78
N ALA A 47 7.09 2.23 -16.85
CA ALA A 47 8.47 1.78 -16.96
C ALA A 47 9.00 1.07 -15.70
N GLN A 48 8.38 1.27 -14.53
CA GLN A 48 8.65 0.44 -13.35
C GLN A 48 8.06 -0.97 -13.52
N HIS A 49 6.96 -1.10 -14.25
CA HIS A 49 6.38 -2.41 -14.58
C HIS A 49 7.29 -3.19 -15.54
N ALA A 50 7.90 -2.52 -16.51
CA ALA A 50 8.79 -3.16 -17.49
C ALA A 50 10.14 -3.63 -16.92
N ARG A 51 10.58 -3.10 -15.76
CA ARG A 51 11.81 -3.52 -15.08
C ARG A 51 11.64 -4.80 -14.27
N ASN A 52 10.42 -5.11 -13.86
CA ASN A 52 10.01 -6.47 -13.52
C ASN A 52 9.61 -7.12 -14.84
N LYS A 53 10.50 -7.86 -15.50
CA LYS A 53 10.39 -8.35 -16.90
C LYS A 53 9.19 -9.27 -17.23
N GLU A 54 8.10 -9.22 -16.47
CA GLU A 54 6.86 -9.90 -16.77
C GLU A 54 5.67 -8.98 -16.49
N GLN A 55 4.99 -8.57 -17.58
CA GLN A 55 3.58 -8.18 -17.65
C GLN A 55 3.25 -6.68 -17.74
N ALA A 56 2.78 -6.28 -18.93
CA ALA A 56 1.54 -5.50 -19.06
C ALA A 56 0.66 -6.24 -20.08
N PRO A 57 -0.55 -6.66 -19.68
CA PRO A 57 -1.76 -5.93 -20.06
C PRO A 57 -2.70 -5.75 -18.85
N THR A 58 -3.69 -4.87 -18.94
CA THR A 58 -4.69 -4.53 -17.89
C THR A 58 -5.24 -5.75 -17.10
N ALA A 59 -5.31 -6.93 -17.72
CA ALA A 59 -5.68 -8.19 -17.06
C ALA A 59 -4.71 -8.64 -15.95
N ALA A 60 -3.40 -8.41 -16.11
CA ALA A 60 -2.40 -8.73 -15.10
C ALA A 60 -2.55 -7.82 -13.87
N ARG A 61 -2.72 -6.51 -14.07
CA ARG A 61 -3.01 -5.56 -12.98
C ARG A 61 -4.32 -5.91 -12.28
N GLN A 62 -5.36 -6.26 -13.02
CA GLN A 62 -6.62 -6.70 -12.43
C GLN A 62 -6.46 -7.98 -11.60
N ASN A 63 -5.68 -8.95 -12.07
CA ASN A 63 -5.35 -10.15 -11.31
C ASN A 63 -4.56 -9.82 -10.03
N GLU A 64 -3.56 -8.93 -10.10
CA GLU A 64 -2.83 -8.48 -8.91
C GLU A 64 -3.73 -7.74 -7.92
N ARG A 65 -4.68 -6.92 -8.39
CA ARG A 65 -5.69 -6.29 -7.51
C ARG A 65 -6.51 -7.34 -6.79
N ASN A 66 -6.93 -8.40 -7.49
CA ASN A 66 -7.71 -9.48 -6.89
C ASN A 66 -6.90 -10.21 -5.81
N THR A 67 -5.64 -10.55 -6.08
CA THR A 67 -4.79 -11.28 -5.11
C THR A 67 -4.41 -10.40 -3.91
N LEU A 68 -4.11 -9.11 -4.15
CA LEU A 68 -3.90 -8.13 -3.09
C LEU A 68 -5.14 -8.03 -2.21
N TRP A 69 -6.31 -7.76 -2.80
CA TRP A 69 -7.54 -7.59 -2.04
C TRP A 69 -7.91 -8.85 -1.23
N SER A 70 -7.73 -10.03 -1.83
CA SER A 70 -7.93 -11.30 -1.15
C SER A 70 -7.06 -11.43 0.10
N MET A 71 -5.77 -11.09 0.00
CA MET A 71 -4.85 -11.08 1.15
C MET A 71 -5.27 -10.05 2.21
N LEU A 72 -5.64 -8.84 1.79
CA LEU A 72 -6.03 -7.75 2.67
C LEU A 72 -7.28 -8.07 3.50
N THR A 73 -8.21 -8.85 2.94
CA THR A 73 -9.50 -9.15 3.60
C THR A 73 -9.59 -10.53 4.23
N ALA A 74 -8.58 -11.39 4.06
CA ALA A 74 -8.61 -12.78 4.51
C ALA A 74 -8.92 -12.97 6.01
N ALA A 75 -8.54 -12.01 6.86
CA ALA A 75 -8.81 -12.05 8.30
C ALA A 75 -10.20 -11.51 8.70
N THR A 76 -10.86 -10.76 7.81
CA THR A 76 -12.08 -9.99 8.14
C THR A 76 -13.35 -10.77 7.83
N SER A 77 -13.32 -11.70 6.88
CA SER A 77 -14.49 -12.52 6.55
C SER A 77 -14.08 -13.95 6.24
N LYS A 78 -14.54 -14.88 7.08
CA LYS A 78 -14.36 -16.33 6.87
C LYS A 78 -15.45 -16.94 5.99
N GLU A 79 -16.56 -16.23 5.81
CA GLU A 79 -17.78 -16.78 5.18
C GLU A 79 -18.03 -16.21 3.79
N ASP A 80 -17.66 -14.95 3.50
CA ASP A 80 -17.77 -14.37 2.15
C ASP A 80 -16.66 -13.36 1.83
N PRO A 81 -16.00 -13.42 0.64
CA PRO A 81 -15.03 -12.40 0.24
C PRO A 81 -15.69 -11.03 0.17
N LEU A 82 -15.07 -10.02 0.79
CA LEU A 82 -15.53 -8.64 0.65
C LEU A 82 -15.49 -8.22 -0.83
N PRO A 83 -16.49 -7.45 -1.32
CA PRO A 83 -16.49 -7.00 -2.70
C PRO A 83 -15.24 -6.17 -2.98
N MET A 84 -14.65 -6.37 -4.15
CA MET A 84 -13.48 -5.61 -4.56
C MET A 84 -13.85 -4.11 -4.68
N PRO A 85 -13.04 -3.19 -4.13
CA PRO A 85 -13.26 -1.76 -4.30
C PRO A 85 -13.22 -1.35 -5.77
N PRO A 86 -13.98 -0.34 -6.19
CA PRO A 86 -13.89 0.19 -7.55
C PRO A 86 -12.53 0.86 -7.81
N VAL A 87 -12.08 0.92 -9.07
CA VAL A 87 -10.93 1.73 -9.48
C VAL A 87 -11.34 3.20 -9.53
N SER A 88 -11.36 3.82 -8.35
CA SER A 88 -11.81 5.21 -8.13
C SER A 88 -11.12 5.77 -6.88
N PRO A 89 -11.14 7.09 -6.66
CA PRO A 89 -10.55 7.68 -5.45
C PRO A 89 -11.12 7.11 -4.13
N ALA A 90 -12.43 6.83 -4.09
CA ALA A 90 -13.07 6.22 -2.93
C ALA A 90 -12.58 4.77 -2.72
N GLY A 91 -12.50 3.99 -3.81
CA GLY A 91 -11.98 2.62 -3.71
C GLY A 91 -10.49 2.57 -3.36
N ALA A 92 -9.69 3.49 -3.88
CA ALA A 92 -8.28 3.64 -3.51
C ALA A 92 -8.13 3.96 -2.02
N THR A 93 -9.00 4.81 -1.45
CA THR A 93 -9.02 5.10 -0.02
C THR A 93 -9.24 3.83 0.80
N THR A 94 -10.25 3.02 0.43
CA THR A 94 -10.50 1.72 1.05
C THR A 94 -9.27 0.81 0.99
N VAL A 95 -8.60 0.73 -0.15
CA VAL A 95 -7.42 -0.13 -0.33
C VAL A 95 -6.27 0.34 0.54
N VAL A 96 -6.00 1.66 0.58
CA VAL A 96 -4.97 2.24 1.47
C VAL A 96 -5.24 1.86 2.92
N ASP A 97 -6.49 2.01 3.38
CA ASP A 97 -6.86 1.75 4.76
C ASP A 97 -6.69 0.28 5.14
N THR A 98 -7.13 -0.64 4.27
CA THR A 98 -6.98 -2.07 4.50
C THR A 98 -5.51 -2.50 4.37
N SER A 99 -4.72 -1.88 3.49
CA SER A 99 -3.27 -2.10 3.42
C SER A 99 -2.56 -1.68 4.70
N ILE A 100 -2.90 -0.50 5.25
CA ILE A 100 -2.38 -0.04 6.54
C ILE A 100 -2.77 -1.03 7.65
N GLN A 101 -4.02 -1.47 7.69
CA GLN A 101 -4.49 -2.46 8.66
C GLN A 101 -3.71 -3.78 8.56
N ALA A 102 -3.53 -4.30 7.34
CA ALA A 102 -2.82 -5.54 7.08
C ALA A 102 -1.37 -5.45 7.55
N VAL A 103 -0.64 -4.41 7.12
CA VAL A 103 0.75 -4.18 7.53
C VAL A 103 0.88 -4.00 9.04
N ALA A 104 -0.05 -3.28 9.67
CA ALA A 104 -0.08 -3.12 11.12
C ALA A 104 -0.34 -4.44 11.87
N SER A 105 -1.12 -5.34 11.29
CA SER A 105 -1.45 -6.65 11.88
C SER A 105 -0.34 -7.70 11.75
N THR A 106 0.80 -7.36 11.14
CA THR A 106 1.96 -8.27 11.03
C THR A 106 2.64 -8.50 12.39
N PRO A 107 3.34 -9.63 12.58
CA PRO A 107 4.11 -9.86 13.80
C PRO A 107 5.44 -9.07 13.83
N CYS A 108 5.73 -8.24 12.82
CA CYS A 108 6.91 -7.38 12.83
C CYS A 108 6.89 -6.45 14.08
N PRO A 109 8.03 -6.25 14.76
CA PRO A 109 8.09 -5.41 15.95
C PRO A 109 7.83 -3.93 15.63
N LEU A 110 8.17 -3.48 14.42
CA LEU A 110 7.99 -2.11 13.95
C LEU A 110 7.15 -2.07 12.66
N VAL A 111 6.35 -1.01 12.54
CA VAL A 111 5.53 -0.71 11.37
C VAL A 111 5.81 0.74 10.96
N LEU A 112 6.07 0.96 9.66
CA LEU A 112 6.23 2.29 9.08
C LEU A 112 5.23 2.44 7.92
N VAL A 113 4.45 3.51 7.96
CA VAL A 113 3.55 3.90 6.87
C VAL A 113 4.07 5.24 6.34
N PRO A 114 4.43 5.35 5.05
CA PRO A 114 4.84 6.62 4.45
C PRO A 114 3.75 7.68 4.55
N MET A 115 4.16 8.96 4.62
CA MET A 115 3.21 10.06 4.74
C MET A 115 2.28 10.17 3.53
N GLU A 116 2.75 9.76 2.36
CA GLU A 116 1.98 9.69 1.12
C GLU A 116 0.77 8.74 1.27
N ASP A 117 0.97 7.56 1.86
CA ASP A 117 -0.14 6.63 2.14
C ASP A 117 -1.03 7.15 3.27
N PHE A 118 -0.46 7.77 4.31
CA PHE A 118 -1.24 8.44 5.36
C PHE A 118 -2.13 9.57 4.84
N LEU A 119 -1.72 10.23 3.76
CA LEU A 119 -2.46 11.29 3.08
C LEU A 119 -3.30 10.76 1.91
N GLY A 120 -3.17 9.49 1.53
CA GLY A 120 -3.84 8.92 0.37
C GLY A 120 -3.38 9.51 -0.96
N MET A 121 -2.15 10.03 -1.02
CA MET A 121 -1.55 10.61 -2.21
C MET A 121 -1.34 9.55 -3.29
N THR A 122 -1.44 9.95 -4.55
CA THR A 122 -1.26 9.06 -5.70
C THR A 122 0.13 9.20 -6.33
N GLU A 123 0.78 10.34 -6.14
CA GLU A 123 2.08 10.64 -6.73
C GLU A 123 3.23 10.00 -5.96
N GLN A 124 4.13 9.34 -6.69
CA GLN A 124 5.38 8.82 -6.13
C GLN A 124 6.35 9.97 -5.82
N PRO A 125 7.11 9.90 -4.71
CA PRO A 125 8.15 10.89 -4.44
C PRO A 125 9.39 10.68 -5.32
N ASN A 126 9.69 9.43 -5.72
CA ASN A 126 10.78 9.11 -6.62
C ASN A 126 10.41 7.92 -7.53
N VAL A 127 10.87 7.99 -8.78
CA VAL A 127 10.85 6.90 -9.75
C VAL A 127 12.31 6.56 -10.09
N PRO A 128 12.87 5.47 -9.53
CA PRO A 128 14.26 5.11 -9.78
C PRO A 128 14.57 5.01 -11.27
N GLY A 129 15.70 5.55 -11.72
CA GLY A 129 16.16 5.49 -13.11
C GLY A 129 15.36 6.31 -14.14
N ASP A 130 14.36 7.08 -13.72
CA ASP A 130 13.68 8.07 -14.58
C ASP A 130 13.95 9.48 -14.07
N GLN A 131 15.03 10.10 -14.54
CA GLN A 131 15.43 11.44 -14.10
C GLN A 131 14.86 12.58 -14.94
N LYS A 132 14.24 12.28 -16.09
CA LYS A 132 13.79 13.30 -17.06
C LYS A 132 12.28 13.50 -17.05
N GLU A 133 11.50 12.46 -16.80
CA GLU A 133 10.05 12.50 -16.99
C GLU A 133 9.29 12.64 -15.65
N HIS A 134 9.83 12.10 -14.56
CA HIS A 134 9.26 12.27 -13.21
C HIS A 134 9.95 13.40 -12.41
N PRO A 135 9.21 14.28 -11.72
CA PRO A 135 9.77 15.30 -10.84
C PRO A 135 10.27 14.70 -9.50
N ASN A 136 11.24 13.79 -9.57
CA ASN A 136 11.82 13.12 -8.41
C ASN A 136 12.23 14.11 -7.32
N TRP A 137 11.88 13.79 -6.07
CA TRP A 137 12.27 14.54 -4.87
C TRP A 137 11.75 15.98 -4.81
N ARG A 138 10.78 16.33 -5.66
CA ARG A 138 10.23 17.69 -5.76
C ARG A 138 8.79 17.79 -5.28
N ASN A 139 8.10 16.67 -5.12
CA ASN A 139 6.72 16.63 -4.65
C ASN A 139 6.66 17.05 -3.18
N ARG A 140 5.88 18.09 -2.90
CA ARG A 140 5.59 18.56 -1.54
C ARG A 140 4.27 17.96 -1.09
N TYR A 141 4.10 17.80 0.23
CA TYR A 141 2.81 17.42 0.78
C TYR A 141 1.77 18.53 0.55
N PRO A 142 0.50 18.18 0.26
CA PRO A 142 -0.56 19.14 -0.03
C PRO A 142 -1.05 19.90 1.22
N ILE A 143 -0.52 19.56 2.40
CA ILE A 143 -0.91 20.15 3.68
C ILE A 143 0.32 20.56 4.49
N MET A 144 0.12 21.53 5.38
CA MET A 144 1.11 21.97 6.36
C MET A 144 1.12 21.03 7.58
N VAL A 145 2.24 21.04 8.32
CA VAL A 145 2.40 20.21 9.53
C VAL A 145 1.28 20.41 10.55
N LYS A 146 0.81 21.65 10.75
CA LYS A 146 -0.29 21.97 11.69
C LYS A 146 -1.63 21.34 11.30
N GLU A 147 -1.81 20.99 10.03
CA GLU A 147 -3.06 20.41 9.50
C GLU A 147 -3.05 18.89 9.61
N ILE A 148 -1.87 18.26 9.75
CA ILE A 148 -1.71 16.80 9.93
C ILE A 148 -2.55 16.32 11.12
N VAL A 149 -2.45 17.01 12.26
CA VAL A 149 -3.16 16.63 13.50
C VAL A 149 -4.68 16.83 13.42
N GLN A 150 -5.17 17.61 12.46
CA GLN A 150 -6.60 17.88 12.24
C GLN A 150 -7.18 17.05 11.09
N ASN A 151 -6.33 16.34 10.34
CA ASN A 151 -6.74 15.59 9.17
C ASN A 151 -7.48 14.31 9.59
N LYS A 152 -8.75 14.19 9.17
CA LYS A 152 -9.63 13.08 9.54
C LYS A 152 -9.15 11.73 9.01
N ASP A 153 -8.55 11.69 7.81
CA ASP A 153 -8.02 10.45 7.25
C ASP A 153 -6.78 9.97 8.00
N ILE A 154 -5.89 10.89 8.39
CA ILE A 154 -4.74 10.57 9.24
C ILE A 154 -5.22 10.04 10.59
N ALA A 155 -6.14 10.74 11.26
CA ALA A 155 -6.68 10.30 12.55
C ALA A 155 -7.33 8.90 12.46
N ARG A 156 -8.10 8.65 11.39
CA ARG A 156 -8.74 7.36 11.12
C ARG A 156 -7.70 6.26 10.88
N ARG A 157 -6.64 6.53 10.13
CA ARG A 157 -5.54 5.57 9.85
C ARG A 157 -4.69 5.28 11.07
N ILE A 158 -4.46 6.26 11.94
CA ILE A 158 -3.85 6.04 13.26
C ILE A 158 -4.70 5.09 14.08
N ALA A 159 -6.02 5.32 14.18
CA ALA A 159 -6.92 4.44 14.92
C ALA A 159 -6.95 3.01 14.37
N ILE A 160 -6.85 2.83 13.04
CA ILE A 160 -6.68 1.52 12.39
C ILE A 160 -5.40 0.83 12.88
N ILE A 161 -4.27 1.54 12.88
CA ILE A 161 -2.98 1.01 13.34
C ILE A 161 -3.07 0.64 14.82
N GLU A 162 -3.54 1.54 15.68
CA GLU A 162 -3.68 1.29 17.12
C GLU A 162 -4.51 0.04 17.40
N LYS A 163 -5.67 -0.10 16.74
CA LYS A 163 -6.52 -1.28 16.88
C LYS A 163 -5.78 -2.56 16.45
N ALA A 164 -5.09 -2.53 15.32
CA ALA A 164 -4.35 -3.69 14.81
C ALA A 164 -3.14 -4.07 15.68
N ARG A 165 -2.50 -3.10 16.35
CA ARG A 165 -1.31 -3.32 17.21
C ARG A 165 -1.65 -3.65 18.66
N ASN A 166 -2.81 -3.20 19.16
CA ASN A 166 -3.23 -3.42 20.56
C ASN A 166 -3.92 -4.77 20.80
N VAL A 167 -4.30 -5.49 19.75
CA VAL A 167 -4.77 -6.87 19.87
C VAL A 167 -3.53 -7.78 19.90
N LYS A 168 -3.02 -8.05 21.11
CA LYS A 168 -2.08 -9.16 21.37
C LYS A 168 -2.83 -10.33 21.98
#